data_AF-A0AA96PCB0-F1
#
_entry.id   AF-A0AA96PCB0-F1
#
_cell.length_a   1.000
_cell.length_b   1.000
_cell.length_c   1.000
_cell.angle_alpha   90.00
_cell.angle_beta   90.00
_cell.angle_gamma   90.00
#
_symmetry.space_group_name_H-M   'P 1'
#
loop_
_entity.id
_entity.type
_entity.pdbx_description
1 polymer ?
#
loop_
_entity_poly.entity_id
_entity_poly.type
_entity_poly.pdbx_seq_one_letter_code
_entity_poly.pdbx_strand_id
1 'polypeptide(L)'
;MPRATLPIICTALLLSACASLPRAPLIASARATIPQIPLARISPDEGYRIFAGSRRGAAPLTILALSGGGADGSYGAGFLKGWSDSGLRPDFDIVTGSSVGALIAPFAFLGPGYDGRLEAIFTSGATENLMRIAGINAVVGSGVFKAGPMKDLISKYADDRIIDAVGARYRRGKMLIVATTNLDTQGTTLWNMGEIASNDSPGRYELFRNVLAASAAIPGIFPPALIAVEAGGNMYSEMHVDGGVTSNILAVPESVLTAHAGSLATKSRVFVIVNGKLSPDASYTSDLTLPIVARSFQTSVKANTRNAMIATYDFCKRNNWDFKATAIDAGKLTTSDPTNFDTDYMKELYAYGRAKGGSASGFQSNLEGLRGQGS
;
A
#
# COMPACT_ATOMS: atom_id res chain seq x y z
N MET A 1 -12.79 0.82 55.32
CA MET A 1 -11.48 0.56 54.69
C MET A 1 -11.48 1.10 53.27
N PRO A 2 -11.01 2.34 53.03
CA PRO A 2 -10.74 2.82 51.68
C PRO A 2 -9.23 3.05 51.47
N ARG A 3 -8.81 3.17 50.21
CA ARG A 3 -7.49 3.63 49.72
C ARG A 3 -6.43 2.57 49.44
N ALA A 4 -6.55 1.94 48.27
CA ALA A 4 -5.38 1.40 47.55
C ALA A 4 -5.49 1.48 46.01
N THR A 5 -6.55 2.07 45.44
CA THR A 5 -6.76 2.12 43.97
C THR A 5 -6.32 3.42 43.31
N LEU A 6 -6.11 4.50 44.07
CA LEU A 6 -5.71 5.81 43.52
C LEU A 6 -4.22 5.93 43.12
N PRO A 7 -3.23 5.24 43.76
CA PRO A 7 -1.83 5.38 43.34
C PRO A 7 -1.54 4.75 41.98
N ILE A 8 -2.28 3.70 41.60
CA ILE A 8 -2.03 2.92 40.37
C ILE A 8 -2.47 3.71 39.12
N ILE A 9 -3.56 4.47 39.21
CA ILE A 9 -4.06 5.29 38.10
C ILE A 9 -3.12 6.48 37.83
N CYS A 10 -2.57 7.12 38.87
CA CYS A 10 -1.60 8.20 38.69
C CYS A 10 -0.25 7.70 38.14
N THR A 11 0.16 6.47 38.48
CA THR A 11 1.43 5.91 37.97
C THR A 11 1.32 5.50 36.49
N ALA A 12 0.15 5.03 36.04
CA ALA A 12 -0.11 4.72 34.63
C ALA A 12 -0.19 5.98 33.73
N LEU A 13 -0.64 7.12 34.28
CA LEU A 13 -0.68 8.41 33.57
C LEU A 13 0.69 9.11 33.51
N LEU A 14 1.60 8.83 34.44
CA LEU A 14 2.95 9.38 34.44
C LEU A 14 3.91 8.62 33.51
N LEU A 15 3.66 7.34 33.23
CA LEU A 15 4.48 6.51 32.33
C LEU A 15 4.15 6.70 30.84
N SER A 16 2.95 7.18 30.50
CA SER A 16 2.56 7.46 29.10
C SER A 16 3.11 8.79 28.56
N ALA A 17 3.54 9.70 29.44
CA ALA A 17 4.13 10.99 29.06
C ALA A 17 5.57 10.88 28.51
N CYS A 18 6.27 9.77 28.75
CA CYS A 18 7.65 9.57 28.29
C CYS A 18 7.76 8.78 26.97
N ALA A 19 6.63 8.38 26.36
CA ALA A 19 6.62 7.58 25.14
C ALA A 19 6.43 8.42 23.85
N SER A 20 6.21 9.73 23.96
CA SER A 20 6.05 10.61 22.82
C SER A 20 7.41 11.15 22.35
N LEU A 21 7.72 10.96 21.07
CA LEU A 21 8.84 11.65 20.43
C LEU A 21 8.47 13.15 20.35
N PRO A 22 9.23 14.06 20.98
CA PRO A 22 8.95 15.48 20.87
C PRO A 22 9.06 15.91 19.40
N ARG A 23 7.96 16.41 18.84
CA ARG A 23 7.87 16.85 17.45
C ARG A 23 7.18 18.20 17.39
N ALA A 24 7.76 19.14 16.65
CA ALA A 24 7.11 20.41 16.39
C ALA A 24 5.82 20.18 15.59
N PRO A 25 4.64 20.57 16.09
CA PRO A 25 3.40 20.39 15.36
C PRO A 25 3.42 21.28 14.13
N LEU A 26 3.32 20.68 12.94
CA LEU A 26 2.99 21.43 11.74
C LEU A 26 1.47 21.58 11.71
N ILE A 27 0.93 22.61 12.36
CA ILE A 27 -0.49 22.95 12.21
C ILE A 27 -0.68 23.55 10.82
N ALA A 28 -1.18 22.72 9.91
CA ALA A 28 -1.79 23.10 8.63
C ALA A 28 -1.03 24.16 7.82
N SER A 29 0.19 23.87 7.40
CA SER A 29 0.68 24.49 6.16
C SER A 29 0.36 23.53 5.02
N ALA A 30 -0.67 23.84 4.23
CA ALA A 30 -0.98 23.17 2.97
C ALA A 30 0.12 23.38 1.88
N ARG A 31 1.30 23.86 2.29
CA ARG A 31 2.43 24.25 1.44
C ARG A 31 3.75 23.60 1.87
N ALA A 32 3.71 22.66 2.81
CA ALA A 32 4.90 21.91 3.14
C ALA A 32 5.38 21.14 1.90
N THR A 33 6.67 21.12 1.63
CA THR A 33 7.27 20.38 0.52
C THR A 33 8.28 19.38 1.06
N ILE A 34 8.65 18.40 0.24
CA ILE A 34 9.75 17.52 0.61
C ILE A 34 11.06 18.25 0.29
N PRO A 35 11.99 18.39 1.25
CA PRO A 35 13.26 19.06 1.03
C PRO A 35 13.95 18.51 -0.22
N GLN A 36 14.39 19.41 -1.11
CA GLN A 36 15.11 19.10 -2.36
C GLN A 36 14.30 18.33 -3.43
N ILE A 37 13.12 17.79 -3.11
CA ILE A 37 12.26 17.02 -4.03
C ILE A 37 10.81 17.54 -3.95
N PRO A 38 10.54 18.81 -4.31
CA PRO A 38 9.23 19.44 -4.05
C PRO A 38 8.06 18.75 -4.79
N LEU A 39 8.34 18.03 -5.89
CA LEU A 39 7.36 17.28 -6.68
C LEU A 39 7.18 15.81 -6.24
N ALA A 40 7.76 15.41 -5.10
CA ALA A 40 7.62 14.06 -4.56
C ALA A 40 6.16 13.67 -4.24
N ARG A 41 5.29 14.65 -3.98
CA ARG A 41 3.87 14.45 -3.68
C ARG A 41 2.99 14.89 -4.84
N ILE A 42 1.98 14.08 -5.16
CA ILE A 42 0.99 14.36 -6.20
C ILE A 42 -0.18 15.11 -5.55
N SER A 43 -0.43 16.34 -6.00
CA SER A 43 -1.60 17.11 -5.56
C SER A 43 -2.90 16.57 -6.19
N PRO A 44 -4.09 16.88 -5.64
CA PRO A 44 -5.37 16.47 -6.26
C PRO A 44 -5.50 16.87 -7.73
N ASP A 45 -5.09 18.09 -8.08
CA ASP A 45 -5.11 18.62 -9.46
C ASP A 45 -4.11 17.90 -10.38
N GLU A 46 -2.92 17.57 -9.86
CA GLU A 46 -1.96 16.78 -10.61
C GLU A 46 -2.47 15.35 -10.82
N GLY A 47 -3.05 14.74 -9.79
CA GLY A 47 -3.71 13.44 -9.87
C GLY A 47 -4.79 13.43 -10.94
N TYR A 48 -5.62 14.47 -11.00
CA TYR A 48 -6.61 14.63 -12.07
C TYR A 48 -5.94 14.62 -13.46
N ARG A 49 -4.94 15.47 -13.69
CA ARG A 49 -4.25 15.55 -15.00
C ARG A 49 -3.54 14.26 -15.41
N ILE A 50 -3.00 13.52 -14.45
CA ILE A 50 -2.33 12.24 -14.69
C ILE A 50 -3.34 11.20 -15.18
N PHE A 51 -4.39 10.98 -14.40
CA PHE A 51 -5.36 9.91 -14.65
C PHE A 51 -6.38 10.28 -15.73
N ALA A 52 -6.58 11.57 -16.02
CA ALA A 52 -7.38 12.03 -17.14
C ALA A 52 -6.66 11.91 -18.50
N GLY A 53 -5.37 11.51 -18.52
CA GLY A 53 -4.59 11.37 -19.74
C GLY A 53 -4.13 12.70 -20.37
N SER A 54 -4.36 13.83 -19.68
CA SER A 54 -4.02 15.17 -20.17
C SER A 54 -2.51 15.37 -20.38
N ARG A 55 -1.67 14.68 -19.59
CA ARG A 55 -0.19 14.70 -19.78
C ARG A 55 0.28 13.96 -21.05
N ARG A 56 -0.56 13.12 -21.64
CA ARG A 56 -0.18 12.19 -22.72
C ARG A 56 -0.92 12.44 -24.03
N GLY A 57 -1.50 13.63 -24.20
CA GLY A 57 -2.20 13.99 -25.44
C GLY A 57 -3.39 13.09 -25.75
N ALA A 58 -4.13 12.65 -24.73
CA ALA A 58 -5.28 11.76 -24.85
C ALA A 58 -4.96 10.37 -25.45
N ALA A 59 -3.88 9.71 -25.02
CA ALA A 59 -3.70 8.27 -25.26
C ALA A 59 -4.39 7.43 -24.16
N PRO A 60 -5.02 6.28 -24.48
CA PRO A 60 -5.51 5.33 -23.49
C PRO A 60 -4.44 4.96 -22.45
N LEU A 61 -4.81 4.93 -21.18
CA LEU A 61 -3.93 4.49 -20.09
C LEU A 61 -4.15 3.01 -19.79
N THR A 62 -3.07 2.28 -19.52
CA THR A 62 -3.12 0.95 -18.89
C THR A 62 -2.68 1.08 -17.43
N ILE A 63 -3.62 0.92 -16.51
CA ILE A 63 -3.42 1.17 -15.08
C ILE A 63 -3.46 -0.17 -14.33
N LEU A 64 -2.52 -0.37 -13.40
CA LEU A 64 -2.53 -1.46 -12.43
C LEU A 64 -2.60 -0.89 -11.02
N ALA A 65 -3.59 -1.30 -10.24
CA ALA A 65 -3.68 -1.01 -8.81
C ALA A 65 -3.46 -2.27 -7.98
N LEU A 66 -2.54 -2.19 -7.02
CA LEU A 66 -2.18 -3.26 -6.11
C LEU A 66 -2.62 -2.91 -4.70
N SER A 67 -3.50 -3.72 -4.13
CA SER A 67 -4.04 -3.42 -2.79
C SER A 67 -3.07 -3.76 -1.67
N GLY A 68 -3.37 -3.28 -0.47
CA GLY A 68 -2.80 -3.86 0.75
C GLY A 68 -3.36 -5.24 1.07
N GLY A 69 -2.80 -5.87 2.11
CA GLY A 69 -3.14 -7.25 2.50
C GLY A 69 -2.13 -7.98 3.39
N GLY A 70 -1.01 -7.36 3.79
CA GLY A 70 0.00 -8.04 4.59
C GLY A 70 0.61 -9.26 3.87
N ALA A 71 0.71 -10.41 4.54
CA ALA A 71 1.18 -11.67 3.99
C ALA A 71 0.37 -12.14 2.77
N ASP A 72 -0.89 -11.70 2.64
CA ASP A 72 -1.73 -12.01 1.47
C ASP A 72 -1.16 -11.40 0.17
N GLY A 73 -0.22 -10.45 0.26
CA GLY A 73 0.53 -9.97 -0.90
C GLY A 73 1.21 -11.06 -1.73
N SER A 74 1.46 -12.23 -1.13
CA SER A 74 1.98 -13.41 -1.83
C SER A 74 1.05 -13.84 -2.97
N TYR A 75 -0.27 -13.67 -2.82
CA TYR A 75 -1.25 -13.89 -3.87
C TYR A 75 -0.96 -13.01 -5.09
N GLY A 76 -0.85 -11.69 -4.89
CA GLY A 76 -0.62 -10.76 -5.99
C GLY A 76 0.74 -10.94 -6.65
N ALA A 77 1.78 -11.26 -5.88
CA ALA A 77 3.09 -11.61 -6.42
C ALA A 77 3.01 -12.85 -7.33
N GLY A 78 2.36 -13.92 -6.86
CA GLY A 78 2.12 -15.12 -7.65
C GLY A 78 1.29 -14.83 -8.90
N PHE A 79 0.19 -14.08 -8.74
CA PHE A 79 -0.68 -13.71 -9.84
C PHE A 79 0.06 -12.96 -10.95
N LEU A 80 0.90 -11.97 -10.58
CA LEU A 80 1.73 -11.24 -11.54
C LEU A 80 2.69 -12.17 -12.30
N LYS A 81 3.31 -13.13 -11.61
CA LYS A 81 4.17 -14.15 -12.23
C LYS A 81 3.40 -15.02 -13.21
N GLY A 82 2.24 -15.55 -12.81
CA GLY A 82 1.39 -16.38 -13.66
C GLY A 82 0.90 -15.63 -14.90
N TRP A 83 0.55 -14.35 -14.73
CA TRP A 83 0.14 -13.50 -15.83
C TRP A 83 1.29 -13.21 -16.80
N SER A 84 2.51 -13.00 -16.29
CA SER A 84 3.71 -12.93 -17.13
C SER A 84 3.98 -14.24 -17.86
N ASP A 85 3.86 -15.39 -17.19
CA ASP A 85 4.06 -16.72 -17.77
C ASP A 85 3.10 -17.00 -18.94
N SER A 86 1.89 -16.43 -18.89
CA SER A 86 0.92 -16.51 -20.00
C SER A 86 1.29 -15.65 -21.23
N GLY A 87 2.25 -14.73 -21.09
CA GLY A 87 2.60 -13.75 -22.13
C GLY A 87 1.59 -12.62 -22.31
N LEU A 88 0.52 -12.57 -21.50
CA LEU A 88 -0.59 -11.61 -21.66
C LEU A 88 -0.47 -10.37 -20.77
N ARG A 89 0.56 -10.27 -19.93
CA ARG A 89 0.74 -9.14 -19.02
C ARG A 89 1.16 -7.88 -19.80
N PRO A 90 0.37 -6.80 -19.80
CA PRO A 90 0.68 -5.60 -20.56
C PRO A 90 1.77 -4.77 -19.90
N ASP A 91 2.36 -3.86 -20.67
CA ASP A 91 3.23 -2.81 -20.14
C ASP A 91 2.37 -1.68 -19.54
N PHE A 92 2.40 -1.54 -18.22
CA PHE A 92 1.57 -0.55 -17.53
C PHE A 92 2.08 0.88 -17.73
N ASP A 93 1.15 1.82 -17.84
CA ASP A 93 1.42 3.25 -17.85
C ASP A 93 1.46 3.84 -16.45
N ILE A 94 0.58 3.35 -15.59
CA ILE A 94 0.49 3.73 -14.19
C ILE A 94 0.42 2.46 -13.36
N VAL A 95 1.30 2.33 -12.36
CA VAL A 95 1.19 1.32 -11.31
C VAL A 95 1.01 2.03 -9.98
N THR A 96 0.00 1.63 -9.24
CA THR A 96 -0.25 2.15 -7.90
C THR A 96 -0.18 1.04 -6.85
N GLY A 97 0.25 1.40 -5.64
CA GLY A 97 0.36 0.46 -4.54
C GLY A 97 0.11 1.09 -3.18
N SER A 98 -0.49 0.32 -2.29
CA SER A 98 -0.69 0.67 -0.87
C SER A 98 -0.33 -0.53 0.00
N SER A 99 0.31 -0.32 1.15
CA SER A 99 0.76 -1.42 2.03
C SER A 99 1.67 -2.41 1.30
N VAL A 100 1.44 -3.71 1.44
CA VAL A 100 2.17 -4.73 0.68
C VAL A 100 2.09 -4.50 -0.84
N GLY A 101 1.00 -3.90 -1.35
CA GLY A 101 0.89 -3.48 -2.74
C GLY A 101 1.95 -2.45 -3.14
N ALA A 102 2.35 -1.55 -2.25
CA ALA A 102 3.45 -0.62 -2.48
C ALA A 102 4.81 -1.32 -2.57
N LEU A 103 4.99 -2.43 -1.85
CA LEU A 103 6.21 -3.25 -1.93
C LEU A 103 6.26 -4.08 -3.23
N ILE A 104 5.11 -4.50 -3.75
CA ILE A 104 4.99 -5.22 -5.03
C ILE A 104 5.13 -4.25 -6.23
N ALA A 105 4.63 -3.02 -6.10
CA ALA A 105 4.47 -2.08 -7.19
C ALA A 105 5.75 -1.75 -7.98
N PRO A 106 6.95 -1.53 -7.38
CA PRO A 106 8.18 -1.31 -8.13
C PRO A 106 8.50 -2.45 -9.10
N PHE A 107 8.40 -3.71 -8.65
CA PHE A 107 8.65 -4.87 -9.50
C PHE A 107 7.57 -5.01 -10.56
N ALA A 108 6.32 -4.73 -10.18
CA ALA A 108 5.21 -4.78 -11.12
C ALA A 108 5.35 -3.76 -12.26
N PHE A 109 5.82 -2.56 -11.92
CA PHE A 109 6.10 -1.44 -12.79
C PHE A 109 7.30 -1.66 -13.71
N LEU A 110 8.35 -2.32 -13.22
CA LEU A 110 9.53 -2.63 -14.01
C LEU A 110 9.29 -3.78 -15.01
N GLY A 111 8.36 -4.69 -14.70
CA GLY A 111 7.84 -5.70 -15.62
C GLY A 111 8.38 -7.12 -15.37
N PRO A 112 8.08 -8.08 -16.28
CA PRO A 112 8.28 -9.52 -16.06
C PRO A 112 9.69 -9.97 -15.69
N GLY A 113 10.73 -9.23 -16.13
CA GLY A 113 12.13 -9.54 -15.79
C GLY A 113 12.43 -9.44 -14.28
N TYR A 114 11.54 -8.85 -13.50
CA TYR A 114 11.67 -8.68 -12.06
C TYR A 114 10.81 -9.67 -11.24
N ASP A 115 10.01 -10.52 -11.90
CA ASP A 115 9.11 -11.43 -11.20
C ASP A 115 9.86 -12.46 -10.34
N GLY A 116 11.06 -12.88 -10.74
CA GLY A 116 11.88 -13.79 -9.92
C GLY A 116 12.41 -13.15 -8.63
N ARG A 117 12.70 -11.83 -8.65
CA ARG A 117 13.02 -11.10 -7.42
C ARG A 117 11.79 -10.97 -6.54
N LEU A 118 10.64 -10.67 -7.15
CA LEU A 118 9.36 -10.58 -6.44
C LEU A 118 8.99 -11.91 -5.78
N GLU A 119 9.16 -13.04 -6.47
CA GLU A 119 8.99 -14.39 -5.92
C GLU A 119 9.85 -14.60 -4.68
N ALA A 120 11.14 -14.28 -4.75
CA ALA A 120 12.06 -14.46 -3.63
C ALA A 120 11.66 -13.65 -2.39
N ILE A 121 11.05 -12.47 -2.55
CA ILE A 121 10.57 -11.66 -1.41
C ILE A 121 9.53 -12.43 -0.60
N PHE A 122 8.60 -13.10 -1.29
CA PHE A 122 7.45 -13.76 -0.65
C PHE A 122 7.69 -15.23 -0.29
N THR A 123 8.67 -15.91 -0.90
CA THR A 123 8.85 -17.37 -0.72
C THR A 123 10.15 -17.77 -0.04
N SER A 124 11.11 -16.86 0.15
CA SER A 124 12.43 -17.18 0.74
C SER A 124 12.45 -17.27 2.27
N GLY A 125 11.35 -16.93 2.96
CA GLY A 125 11.31 -16.80 4.42
C GLY A 125 11.98 -15.52 4.95
N ALA A 126 12.38 -14.59 4.09
CA ALA A 126 12.95 -13.31 4.51
C ALA A 126 11.99 -12.50 5.39
N THR A 127 10.67 -12.66 5.21
CA THR A 127 9.62 -11.96 5.95
C THR A 127 9.29 -12.55 7.32
N GLU A 128 9.61 -13.82 7.59
CA GLU A 128 9.43 -14.41 8.95
C GLU A 128 10.25 -13.66 10.00
N ASN A 129 11.41 -13.14 9.60
CA ASN A 129 12.27 -12.37 10.47
C ASN A 129 11.69 -11.00 10.86
N LEU A 130 10.62 -10.53 10.17
CA LEU A 130 9.90 -9.33 10.58
C LEU A 130 9.16 -9.54 11.91
N MET A 131 8.70 -10.76 12.18
CA MET A 131 7.95 -11.14 13.39
C MET A 131 8.86 -11.58 14.55
N ARG A 132 10.10 -12.01 14.27
CA ARG A 132 11.01 -12.61 15.26
C ARG A 132 11.64 -11.66 16.28
N ILE A 133 11.37 -10.36 16.21
CA ILE A 133 11.97 -9.36 17.13
C ILE A 133 10.88 -8.72 18.01
N ALA A 134 10.30 -9.53 18.89
CA ALA A 134 9.54 -9.06 20.03
C ALA A 134 10.01 -9.83 21.29
N GLY A 135 11.22 -9.53 21.74
CA GLY A 135 11.60 -9.81 23.13
C GLY A 135 11.00 -8.73 24.03
N ILE A 136 10.43 -9.15 25.16
CA ILE A 136 9.90 -8.50 26.39
C ILE A 136 10.11 -6.98 26.68
N ASN A 137 10.90 -6.23 25.90
CA ASN A 137 11.17 -4.80 26.06
C ASN A 137 10.37 -3.89 25.07
N ALA A 138 9.23 -4.34 24.54
CA ALA A 138 8.46 -3.63 23.50
C ALA A 138 7.60 -2.44 23.99
N VAL A 139 7.97 -1.79 25.11
CA VAL A 139 7.24 -0.63 25.65
C VAL A 139 8.16 0.58 25.74
N VAL A 140 8.74 0.99 24.61
CA VAL A 140 9.31 2.34 24.43
C VAL A 140 9.08 2.75 22.98
N GLY A 141 7.90 3.30 22.67
CA GLY A 141 7.51 3.78 21.34
C GLY A 141 6.06 3.43 20.95
N SER A 142 5.57 3.98 19.83
CA SER A 142 4.18 3.86 19.37
C SER A 142 3.85 2.58 18.57
N GLY A 143 4.71 1.56 18.59
CA GLY A 143 4.50 0.29 17.88
C GLY A 143 5.06 -0.91 18.63
N VAL A 144 4.50 -2.11 18.37
CA VAL A 144 4.87 -3.37 19.06
C VAL A 144 6.18 -3.96 18.51
N PHE A 145 6.50 -3.71 17.23
CA PHE A 145 7.72 -4.17 16.57
C PHE A 145 8.71 -3.04 16.27
N LYS A 146 10.00 -3.35 16.08
CA LYS A 146 11.02 -2.35 15.68
C LYS A 146 10.94 -2.05 14.18
N ALA A 147 11.21 -0.79 13.80
CA ALA A 147 11.28 -0.38 12.39
C ALA A 147 12.45 -0.99 11.60
N GLY A 148 13.52 -1.43 12.28
CA GLY A 148 14.78 -1.89 11.67
C GLY A 148 14.62 -3.03 10.64
N PRO A 149 14.06 -4.19 11.01
CA PRO A 149 13.93 -5.34 10.10
C PRO A 149 13.15 -5.03 8.81
N MET A 150 12.09 -4.23 8.90
CA MET A 150 11.31 -3.80 7.73
C MET A 150 12.15 -2.88 6.84
N LYS A 151 12.89 -1.94 7.43
CA LYS A 151 13.82 -1.07 6.68
C LYS A 151 14.93 -1.85 5.99
N ASP A 152 15.48 -2.87 6.65
CA ASP A 152 16.53 -3.73 6.09
C ASP A 152 15.99 -4.57 4.93
N LEU A 153 14.79 -5.14 5.08
CA LEU A 153 14.11 -5.87 4.02
C LEU A 153 13.85 -4.98 2.80
N ILE A 154 13.31 -3.78 3.02
CA ILE A 154 13.07 -2.81 1.96
C ILE A 154 14.40 -2.39 1.31
N SER A 155 15.46 -2.14 2.08
CA SER A 155 16.76 -1.75 1.52
C SER A 155 17.39 -2.87 0.69
N LYS A 156 17.20 -4.13 1.10
CA LYS A 156 17.67 -5.31 0.35
C LYS A 156 16.99 -5.46 -1.01
N TYR A 157 15.68 -5.20 -1.08
CA TYR A 157 14.89 -5.50 -2.28
C TYR A 157 14.59 -4.27 -3.15
N ALA A 158 14.48 -3.08 -2.55
CA ALA A 158 14.53 -1.79 -3.23
C ALA A 158 15.96 -1.23 -3.16
N ASP A 159 16.89 -1.99 -3.76
CA ASP A 159 18.28 -1.57 -3.94
C ASP A 159 18.37 -0.34 -4.88
N ASP A 160 19.52 0.32 -4.92
CA ASP A 160 19.69 1.53 -5.75
C ASP A 160 19.43 1.26 -7.24
N ARG A 161 19.69 0.03 -7.73
CA ARG A 161 19.45 -0.34 -9.13
C ARG A 161 17.95 -0.42 -9.44
N ILE A 162 17.14 -0.95 -8.53
CA ILE A 162 15.68 -0.95 -8.66
C ILE A 162 15.16 0.49 -8.69
N ILE A 163 15.66 1.34 -7.80
CA ILE A 163 15.24 2.74 -7.72
C ILE A 163 15.64 3.48 -9.02
N ASP A 164 16.88 3.34 -9.48
CA ASP A 164 17.33 3.94 -10.74
C ASP A 164 16.52 3.45 -11.96
N ALA A 165 16.15 2.16 -11.99
CA ALA A 165 15.32 1.60 -13.04
C ALA A 165 13.89 2.18 -13.02
N VAL A 166 13.33 2.45 -11.84
CA VAL A 166 12.05 3.16 -11.69
C VAL A 166 12.17 4.57 -12.27
N GLY A 167 13.24 5.30 -11.94
CA GLY A 167 13.51 6.63 -12.49
C GLY A 167 13.66 6.62 -14.02
N ALA A 168 14.31 5.59 -14.57
CA ALA A 168 14.47 5.43 -16.02
C ALA A 168 13.14 5.20 -16.74
N ARG A 169 12.22 4.41 -16.17
CA ARG A 169 10.86 4.23 -16.70
C ARG A 169 10.02 5.51 -16.56
N TYR A 170 10.19 6.24 -15.46
CA TYR A 170 9.51 7.52 -15.25
C TYR A 170 9.86 8.55 -16.33
N ARG A 171 11.13 8.65 -16.70
CA ARG A 171 11.58 9.50 -17.83
C ARG A 171 10.96 9.10 -19.18
N ARG A 172 10.41 7.90 -19.32
CA ARG A 172 9.64 7.44 -20.49
C ARG A 172 8.14 7.70 -20.36
N GLY A 173 7.72 8.53 -19.40
CA GLY A 173 6.34 8.94 -19.19
C GLY A 173 5.48 7.94 -18.41
N LYS A 174 6.09 6.91 -17.80
CA LYS A 174 5.40 5.90 -16.97
C LYS A 174 5.34 6.39 -15.51
N MET A 175 4.32 6.01 -14.74
CA MET A 175 4.18 6.48 -13.36
C MET A 175 4.08 5.32 -12.36
N LEU A 176 4.88 5.42 -11.29
CA LEU A 176 4.76 4.59 -10.11
C LEU A 176 4.28 5.47 -8.95
N ILE A 177 3.13 5.14 -8.37
CA ILE A 177 2.49 5.92 -7.31
C ILE A 177 2.31 5.06 -6.07
N VAL A 178 2.75 5.54 -4.92
CA VAL A 178 2.55 4.85 -3.63
C VAL A 178 1.66 5.70 -2.74
N ALA A 179 0.73 5.06 -2.04
CA ALA A 179 -0.14 5.72 -1.07
C ALA A 179 0.34 5.47 0.37
N THR A 180 0.29 6.52 1.18
CA THR A 180 0.44 6.44 2.65
C THR A 180 -0.69 7.23 3.30
N THR A 181 -0.98 6.97 4.57
CA THR A 181 -1.90 7.81 5.33
C THR A 181 -1.10 8.76 6.22
N ASN A 182 -1.31 10.07 6.05
CA ASN A 182 -0.77 11.08 6.94
C ASN A 182 -1.73 11.25 8.13
N LEU A 183 -1.30 10.87 9.33
CA LEU A 183 -2.13 10.93 10.54
C LEU A 183 -2.35 12.34 11.06
N ASP A 184 -1.45 13.28 10.76
CA ASP A 184 -1.59 14.67 11.21
C ASP A 184 -2.68 15.41 10.43
N THR A 185 -2.93 15.00 9.19
CA THR A 185 -3.99 15.56 8.31
C THR A 185 -5.18 14.63 8.11
N GLN A 186 -5.08 13.38 8.58
CA GLN A 186 -6.04 12.28 8.33
C GLN A 186 -6.29 12.01 6.83
N GLY A 187 -5.35 12.39 5.97
CA GLY A 187 -5.48 12.34 4.52
C GLY A 187 -4.60 11.28 3.87
N THR A 188 -5.00 10.85 2.66
CA THR A 188 -4.12 10.06 1.78
C THR A 188 -3.05 10.96 1.18
N THR A 189 -1.77 10.60 1.36
CA THR A 189 -0.66 11.21 0.62
C THR A 189 -0.26 10.31 -0.53
N LEU A 190 -0.28 10.85 -1.74
CA LEU A 190 0.15 10.18 -2.97
C LEU A 190 1.60 10.58 -3.30
N TRP A 191 2.48 9.58 -3.38
CA TRP A 191 3.90 9.77 -3.66
C TRP A 191 4.23 9.43 -5.10
N ASN A 192 4.84 10.37 -5.83
CA ASN A 192 5.38 10.11 -7.16
C ASN A 192 6.76 9.45 -7.02
N MET A 193 6.77 8.12 -6.99
CA MET A 193 8.00 7.35 -6.79
C MET A 193 8.97 7.48 -7.97
N GLY A 194 8.45 7.76 -9.17
CA GLY A 194 9.26 8.04 -10.35
C GLY A 194 10.00 9.37 -10.26
N GLU A 195 9.33 10.41 -9.77
CA GLU A 195 9.94 11.71 -9.50
C GLU A 195 11.04 11.57 -8.44
N ILE A 196 10.73 10.92 -7.30
CA ILE A 196 11.71 10.66 -6.25
C ILE A 196 12.92 9.92 -6.84
N ALA A 197 12.70 8.81 -7.54
CA ALA A 197 13.77 7.99 -8.08
C ALA A 197 14.64 8.68 -9.15
N SER A 198 14.07 9.61 -9.92
CA SER A 198 14.77 10.28 -11.02
C SER A 198 15.42 11.62 -10.63
N ASN A 199 15.15 12.12 -9.43
CA ASN A 199 15.69 13.39 -8.92
C ASN A 199 17.19 13.28 -8.62
N ASP A 200 17.94 14.38 -8.70
CA ASP A 200 19.39 14.40 -8.44
C ASP A 200 19.77 14.54 -6.96
N SER A 201 18.80 14.68 -6.06
CA SER A 201 19.05 14.80 -4.61
C SER A 201 19.74 13.55 -4.05
N PRO A 202 20.77 13.72 -3.20
CA PRO A 202 21.42 12.59 -2.53
C PRO A 202 20.46 11.83 -1.60
N GLY A 203 19.38 12.47 -1.13
CA GLY A 203 18.38 11.86 -0.25
C GLY A 203 17.34 10.99 -0.96
N ARG A 204 17.39 10.87 -2.30
CA ARG A 204 16.32 10.21 -3.07
C ARG A 204 16.10 8.75 -2.72
N TYR A 205 17.18 7.99 -2.51
CA TYR A 205 17.09 6.56 -2.21
C TYR A 205 16.51 6.33 -0.83
N GLU A 206 16.91 7.14 0.15
CA GLU A 206 16.39 7.09 1.51
C GLU A 206 14.90 7.46 1.52
N LEU A 207 14.51 8.55 0.86
CA LEU A 207 13.11 8.95 0.76
C LEU A 207 12.25 7.86 0.12
N PHE A 208 12.72 7.26 -0.99
CA PHE A 208 12.01 6.18 -1.68
C PHE A 208 11.73 5.02 -0.72
N ARG A 209 12.74 4.57 0.04
CA ARG A 209 12.62 3.47 1.01
C ARG A 209 11.75 3.86 2.21
N ASN A 210 11.87 5.11 2.69
CA ASN A 210 11.04 5.62 3.78
C ASN A 210 9.56 5.67 3.40
N VAL A 211 9.22 6.05 2.16
CA VAL A 211 7.85 6.03 1.65
C VAL A 211 7.31 4.59 1.56
N LEU A 212 8.11 3.64 1.07
CA LEU A 212 7.72 2.22 1.07
C LEU A 212 7.48 1.69 2.48
N ALA A 213 8.38 2.02 3.42
CA ALA A 213 8.26 1.63 4.82
C ALA A 213 7.03 2.23 5.47
N ALA A 214 6.77 3.52 5.23
CA ALA A 214 5.57 4.21 5.70
C ALA A 214 4.29 3.54 5.17
N SER A 215 4.26 3.22 3.87
CA SER A 215 3.09 2.61 3.23
C SER A 215 2.74 1.25 3.80
N ALA A 216 3.72 0.50 4.33
CA ALA A 216 3.56 -0.82 4.94
C ALA A 216 3.57 -0.81 6.50
N ALA A 217 3.57 0.37 7.13
CA ALA A 217 3.62 0.50 8.58
C ALA A 217 2.22 0.36 9.21
N ILE A 218 1.76 -0.89 9.36
CA ILE A 218 0.43 -1.21 9.93
C ILE A 218 0.33 -0.67 11.37
N PRO A 219 -0.66 0.20 11.67
CA PRO A 219 -0.86 0.74 13.02
C PRO A 219 -1.01 -0.36 14.08
N GLY A 220 -0.35 -0.18 15.22
CA GLY A 220 -0.35 -1.15 16.33
C GLY A 220 0.59 -2.33 16.13
N ILE A 221 1.10 -2.57 14.93
CA ILE A 221 2.12 -3.60 14.63
C ILE A 221 3.47 -2.90 14.45
N PHE A 222 3.57 -2.03 13.47
CA PHE A 222 4.78 -1.28 13.17
C PHE A 222 4.65 0.17 13.62
N PRO A 223 5.77 0.81 14.04
CA PRO A 223 5.77 2.22 14.39
C PRO A 223 5.53 3.07 13.12
N PRO A 224 4.90 4.25 13.25
CA PRO A 224 4.74 5.17 12.13
C PRO A 224 6.10 5.67 11.61
N ALA A 225 6.14 6.00 10.33
CA ALA A 225 7.27 6.69 9.73
C ALA A 225 7.13 8.21 9.91
N LEU A 226 8.21 8.86 10.31
CA LEU A 226 8.31 10.32 10.31
C LEU A 226 9.01 10.76 9.04
N ILE A 227 8.31 11.49 8.17
CA ILE A 227 8.88 12.02 6.92
C ILE A 227 9.15 13.51 7.08
N ALA A 228 10.38 13.93 6.82
CA ALA A 228 10.78 15.33 6.94
C ALA A 228 10.14 16.19 5.85
N VAL A 229 9.64 17.37 6.22
CA VAL A 229 9.03 18.34 5.32
C VAL A 229 9.54 19.75 5.64
N GLU A 230 9.56 20.62 4.65
CA GLU A 230 9.95 22.02 4.80
C GLU A 230 8.75 22.95 4.54
N ALA A 231 8.53 23.90 5.44
CA ALA A 231 7.53 24.95 5.27
C ALA A 231 8.05 26.28 5.84
N GLY A 232 8.00 27.34 5.03
CA GLY A 232 8.45 28.68 5.47
C GLY A 232 9.90 28.72 5.95
N GLY A 233 10.79 27.93 5.33
CA GLY A 233 12.20 27.82 5.71
C GLY A 233 12.48 27.01 6.98
N ASN A 234 11.45 26.43 7.61
CA ASN A 234 11.58 25.59 8.80
C ASN A 234 11.35 24.11 8.46
N MET A 235 12.10 23.25 9.14
CA MET A 235 11.96 21.81 9.04
C MET A 235 10.93 21.29 10.03
N TYR A 236 10.03 20.46 9.53
CA TYR A 236 9.06 19.71 10.30
C TYR A 236 9.18 18.23 9.94
N SER A 237 8.43 17.39 10.62
CA SER A 237 8.11 16.04 10.14
C SER A 237 6.61 15.95 9.91
N GLU A 238 6.18 14.91 9.20
CA GLU A 238 4.80 14.41 9.03
C GLU A 238 4.75 12.94 9.50
N MET A 239 3.65 12.51 10.12
CA MET A 239 3.46 11.14 10.63
C MET A 239 2.71 10.33 9.59
N HIS A 240 3.38 9.33 9.04
CA HIS A 240 2.81 8.45 8.03
C HIS A 240 2.70 7.01 8.54
N VAL A 241 1.57 6.39 8.21
CA VAL A 241 1.30 4.98 8.44
C VAL A 241 0.79 4.32 7.17
N ASP A 242 0.48 3.04 7.29
CA ASP A 242 -0.02 2.20 6.22
C ASP A 242 -1.11 2.89 5.38
N GLY A 243 -0.91 2.89 4.07
CA GLY A 243 -1.84 3.56 3.14
C GLY A 243 -3.24 2.95 3.14
N GLY A 244 -3.39 1.70 3.57
CA GLY A 244 -4.66 0.99 3.69
C GLY A 244 -5.62 1.64 4.68
N VAL A 245 -5.14 2.47 5.62
CA VAL A 245 -5.98 3.23 6.56
C VAL A 245 -6.96 4.14 5.78
N THR A 246 -6.48 4.84 4.75
CA THR A 246 -7.32 5.76 3.95
C THR A 246 -7.58 5.27 2.52
N SER A 247 -6.65 4.53 1.90
CA SER A 247 -6.74 4.07 0.52
C SER A 247 -6.05 2.73 0.33
N ASN A 248 -6.81 1.63 0.52
CA ASN A 248 -6.28 0.28 0.27
C ASN A 248 -6.16 -0.05 -1.21
N ILE A 249 -6.91 0.62 -2.10
CA ILE A 249 -6.81 0.50 -3.55
C ILE A 249 -6.80 1.91 -4.14
N LEU A 250 -5.77 2.22 -4.93
CA LEU A 250 -5.63 3.50 -5.63
C LEU A 250 -5.74 3.29 -7.15
N ALA A 251 -6.88 2.81 -7.64
CA ALA A 251 -7.07 2.62 -9.09
C ALA A 251 -7.39 3.93 -9.81
N VAL A 252 -8.20 4.77 -9.18
CA VAL A 252 -8.60 6.09 -9.66
C VAL A 252 -8.66 7.00 -8.44
N PRO A 253 -7.93 8.14 -8.41
CA PRO A 253 -7.96 9.04 -7.27
C PRO A 253 -9.32 9.75 -7.15
N GLU A 254 -9.65 10.20 -5.94
CA GLU A 254 -10.95 10.84 -5.64
C GLU A 254 -11.27 12.05 -6.52
N SER A 255 -10.25 12.87 -6.85
CA SER A 255 -10.39 14.02 -7.74
C SER A 255 -10.85 13.64 -9.15
N VAL A 256 -10.60 12.41 -9.58
CA VAL A 256 -11.04 11.89 -10.88
C VAL A 256 -12.38 11.17 -10.76
N LEU A 257 -12.63 10.49 -9.65
CA LEU A 257 -13.91 9.82 -9.38
C LEU A 257 -15.10 10.81 -9.37
N THR A 258 -14.85 12.03 -8.91
CA THR A 258 -15.84 13.12 -8.80
C THR A 258 -15.90 14.01 -10.06
N ALA A 259 -15.05 13.76 -11.05
CA ALA A 259 -15.06 14.53 -12.29
C ALA A 259 -16.33 14.26 -13.12
N HIS A 260 -16.75 15.26 -13.90
CA HIS A 260 -17.95 15.17 -14.73
C HIS A 260 -17.77 14.12 -15.84
N ALA A 261 -18.80 13.30 -16.08
CA ALA A 261 -18.81 12.30 -17.13
C ALA A 261 -18.56 12.93 -18.51
N GLY A 262 -17.73 12.29 -19.34
CA GLY A 262 -17.37 12.79 -20.67
C GLY A 262 -16.19 13.77 -20.72
N SER A 263 -15.61 14.15 -19.58
CA SER A 263 -14.38 14.94 -19.52
C SER A 263 -13.10 14.16 -19.88
N LEU A 264 -13.20 12.83 -20.01
CA LEU A 264 -12.07 11.94 -20.25
C LEU A 264 -12.05 11.48 -21.70
N ALA A 265 -10.98 11.83 -22.41
CA ALA A 265 -10.92 11.71 -23.86
C ALA A 265 -10.72 10.28 -24.39
N THR A 266 -10.30 9.31 -23.56
CA THR A 266 -9.98 7.96 -24.03
C THR A 266 -10.43 6.81 -23.15
N LYS A 267 -10.77 5.72 -23.84
CA LYS A 267 -11.06 4.40 -23.26
C LYS A 267 -9.79 3.78 -22.68
N SER A 268 -9.55 3.99 -21.39
CA SER A 268 -8.43 3.39 -20.67
C SER A 268 -8.79 2.00 -20.12
N ARG A 269 -7.79 1.28 -19.62
CA ARG A 269 -7.94 -0.04 -18.99
C ARG A 269 -7.39 -0.01 -17.56
N VAL A 270 -8.18 -0.52 -16.64
CA VAL A 270 -7.85 -0.61 -15.21
C VAL A 270 -7.82 -2.08 -14.79
N PHE A 271 -6.66 -2.50 -14.30
CA PHE A 271 -6.46 -3.77 -13.63
C PHE A 271 -6.36 -3.54 -12.12
N VAL A 272 -7.06 -4.35 -11.33
CA VAL A 272 -6.97 -4.31 -9.86
C VAL A 272 -6.62 -5.71 -9.34
N ILE A 273 -5.51 -5.81 -8.61
CA ILE A 273 -5.18 -7.02 -7.85
C ILE A 273 -5.45 -6.70 -6.39
N VAL A 274 -6.51 -7.29 -5.87
CA VAL A 274 -6.82 -7.28 -4.45
C VAL A 274 -6.06 -8.43 -3.81
N ASN A 275 -5.06 -8.10 -3.01
CA ASN A 275 -4.20 -9.10 -2.37
C ASN A 275 -4.98 -9.97 -1.39
N GLY A 276 -5.99 -9.43 -0.70
CA GLY A 276 -6.82 -10.18 0.25
C GLY A 276 -8.15 -10.68 -0.32
N LYS A 277 -8.99 -11.24 0.56
CA LYS A 277 -10.38 -11.61 0.29
C LYS A 277 -11.31 -10.39 0.40
N LEU A 278 -12.25 -10.27 -0.54
CA LEU A 278 -13.30 -9.24 -0.50
C LEU A 278 -14.50 -9.62 0.39
N SER A 279 -14.71 -10.91 0.64
CA SER A 279 -15.74 -11.40 1.56
C SER A 279 -15.29 -11.23 3.02
N PRO A 280 -16.23 -11.08 3.97
CA PRO A 280 -15.94 -11.26 5.38
C PRO A 280 -15.26 -12.61 5.62
N ASP A 281 -14.34 -12.65 6.58
CA ASP A 281 -13.69 -13.90 7.01
C ASP A 281 -14.01 -14.10 8.48
N ALA A 282 -14.79 -15.12 8.83
CA ALA A 282 -15.23 -15.34 10.19
C ALA A 282 -14.05 -15.86 11.02
N SER A 283 -13.68 -15.13 12.08
CA SER A 283 -12.59 -15.52 12.98
C SER A 283 -12.94 -15.14 14.40
N TYR A 284 -12.51 -15.98 15.35
CA TYR A 284 -12.47 -15.61 16.75
C TYR A 284 -11.51 -14.44 16.95
N THR A 285 -11.90 -13.46 17.76
CA THR A 285 -11.04 -12.35 18.19
C THR A 285 -10.98 -12.42 19.70
N SER A 286 -9.79 -12.63 20.26
CA SER A 286 -9.61 -12.65 21.72
C SER A 286 -9.99 -11.31 22.33
N ASP A 287 -10.56 -11.34 23.54
CA ASP A 287 -10.95 -10.15 24.29
C ASP A 287 -9.75 -9.44 24.94
N LEU A 288 -8.85 -8.95 24.09
CA LEU A 288 -7.63 -8.22 24.44
C LEU A 288 -7.53 -6.97 23.58
N THR A 289 -6.99 -5.88 24.14
CA THR A 289 -6.97 -4.56 23.48
C THR A 289 -6.31 -4.58 22.10
N LEU A 290 -5.11 -5.17 21.98
CA LEU A 290 -4.37 -5.18 20.71
C LEU A 290 -5.07 -6.01 19.62
N PRO A 291 -5.50 -7.27 19.87
CA PRO A 291 -6.31 -8.03 18.91
C PRO A 291 -7.59 -7.33 18.47
N ILE A 292 -8.31 -6.66 19.39
CA ILE A 292 -9.53 -5.91 19.04
C ILE A 292 -9.20 -4.74 18.10
N VAL A 293 -8.16 -3.96 18.40
CA VAL A 293 -7.72 -2.84 17.55
C VAL A 293 -7.29 -3.34 16.16
N ALA A 294 -6.47 -4.39 16.10
CA ALA A 294 -6.02 -4.98 14.83
C ALA A 294 -7.20 -5.50 13.99
N ARG A 295 -8.14 -6.22 14.62
CA ARG A 295 -9.34 -6.72 13.94
C ARG A 295 -10.26 -5.59 13.46
N SER A 296 -10.43 -4.54 14.26
CA SER A 296 -11.24 -3.36 13.89
C SER A 296 -10.62 -2.63 12.70
N PHE A 297 -9.29 -2.48 12.69
CA PHE A 297 -8.54 -1.95 11.55
C PHE A 297 -8.73 -2.80 10.30
N GLN A 298 -8.47 -4.11 10.38
CA GLN A 298 -8.65 -5.05 9.25
C GLN A 298 -10.09 -5.00 8.70
N THR A 299 -11.09 -4.93 9.58
CA THR A 299 -12.51 -4.82 9.21
C THR A 299 -12.79 -3.53 8.44
N SER A 300 -12.27 -2.41 8.94
CA SER A 300 -12.41 -1.09 8.29
C SER A 300 -11.71 -1.06 6.93
N VAL A 301 -10.48 -1.57 6.84
CA VAL A 301 -9.72 -1.70 5.58
C VAL A 301 -10.50 -2.54 4.57
N LYS A 302 -11.06 -3.68 4.98
CA LYS A 302 -11.85 -4.55 4.09
C LYS A 302 -13.12 -3.86 3.59
N ALA A 303 -13.85 -3.16 4.46
CA ALA A 303 -15.02 -2.38 4.08
C ALA A 303 -14.65 -1.25 3.10
N ASN A 304 -13.59 -0.49 3.38
CA ASN A 304 -13.09 0.58 2.51
C ASN A 304 -12.63 0.04 1.15
N THR A 305 -11.96 -1.12 1.12
CA THR A 305 -11.55 -1.82 -0.10
C THR A 305 -12.76 -2.14 -0.98
N ARG A 306 -13.83 -2.66 -0.38
CA ARG A 306 -15.07 -2.98 -1.09
C ARG A 306 -15.72 -1.73 -1.70
N ASN A 307 -15.75 -0.63 -0.95
CA ASN A 307 -16.28 0.64 -1.43
C ASN A 307 -15.43 1.22 -2.57
N ALA A 308 -14.09 1.18 -2.44
CA ALA A 308 -13.18 1.60 -3.50
C ALA A 308 -13.34 0.77 -4.79
N MET A 309 -13.57 -0.54 -4.67
CA MET A 309 -13.87 -1.42 -5.81
C MET A 309 -15.18 -1.06 -6.51
N ILE A 310 -16.24 -0.78 -5.74
CA ILE A 310 -17.53 -0.31 -6.28
C ILE A 310 -17.33 1.01 -7.03
N ALA A 311 -16.71 2.00 -6.39
CA ALA A 311 -16.44 3.31 -7.00
C ALA A 311 -15.59 3.20 -8.27
N THR A 312 -14.55 2.36 -8.26
CA THR A 312 -13.69 2.12 -9.42
C THR A 312 -14.46 1.46 -10.57
N TYR A 313 -15.25 0.42 -10.28
CA TYR A 313 -16.06 -0.26 -11.28
C TYR A 313 -17.11 0.67 -11.91
N ASP A 314 -17.85 1.41 -11.09
CA ASP A 314 -18.86 2.35 -11.55
C ASP A 314 -18.23 3.49 -12.37
N PHE A 315 -17.06 3.99 -11.94
CA PHE A 315 -16.30 4.95 -12.72
C PHE A 315 -15.89 4.38 -14.08
N CYS A 316 -15.36 3.16 -14.13
CA CYS A 316 -14.96 2.54 -15.39
C CYS A 316 -16.16 2.36 -16.32
N LYS A 317 -17.29 1.87 -15.78
CA LYS A 317 -18.54 1.69 -16.54
C LYS A 317 -19.06 3.01 -17.10
N ARG A 318 -19.12 4.07 -16.30
CA ARG A 318 -19.59 5.41 -16.71
C ARG A 318 -18.72 6.05 -17.79
N ASN A 319 -17.42 5.76 -17.80
CA ASN A 319 -16.46 6.33 -18.75
C ASN A 319 -16.08 5.36 -19.90
N ASN A 320 -16.76 4.21 -20.02
CA ASN A 320 -16.45 3.17 -21.01
C ASN A 320 -14.99 2.67 -20.95
N TRP A 321 -14.42 2.58 -19.74
CA TRP A 321 -13.09 2.01 -19.51
C TRP A 321 -13.20 0.50 -19.29
N ASP A 322 -12.18 -0.24 -19.72
CA ASP A 322 -12.08 -1.67 -19.48
C ASP A 322 -11.69 -1.91 -18.01
N PHE A 323 -12.56 -2.58 -17.24
CA PHE A 323 -12.27 -2.97 -15.87
C PHE A 323 -11.95 -4.46 -15.79
N LYS A 324 -10.85 -4.81 -15.11
CA LYS A 324 -10.44 -6.18 -14.79
C LYS A 324 -9.96 -6.22 -13.35
N ALA A 325 -10.43 -7.20 -12.59
CA ALA A 325 -10.03 -7.33 -11.20
C ALA A 325 -9.89 -8.78 -10.78
N THR A 326 -9.07 -9.00 -9.75
CA THR A 326 -8.85 -10.32 -9.17
C THR A 326 -8.65 -10.20 -7.67
N ALA A 327 -9.01 -11.24 -6.93
CA ALA A 327 -8.91 -11.34 -5.49
C ALA A 327 -8.69 -12.80 -5.09
N ILE A 328 -8.29 -13.05 -3.84
CA ILE A 328 -8.35 -14.41 -3.28
C ILE A 328 -9.82 -14.86 -3.27
N ASP A 329 -10.09 -16.04 -3.82
CA ASP A 329 -11.46 -16.58 -3.87
C ASP A 329 -12.00 -16.87 -2.46
N ALA A 330 -13.31 -16.69 -2.29
CA ALA A 330 -13.99 -17.06 -1.06
C ALA A 330 -13.74 -18.55 -0.72
N GLY A 331 -13.46 -18.84 0.55
CA GLY A 331 -13.21 -20.20 1.03
C GLY A 331 -11.83 -20.78 0.72
N LYS A 332 -10.96 -20.08 -0.03
CA LYS A 332 -9.55 -20.47 -0.16
C LYS A 332 -8.75 -19.97 1.03
N LEU A 333 -7.84 -20.82 1.53
CA LEU A 333 -6.78 -20.48 2.48
C LEU A 333 -7.30 -19.66 3.68
N THR A 334 -8.07 -20.33 4.54
CA THR A 334 -8.88 -19.74 5.64
C THR A 334 -8.13 -19.60 6.97
N THR A 335 -6.87 -20.02 7.04
CA THR A 335 -6.24 -20.38 8.33
C THR A 335 -5.10 -19.49 8.79
N SER A 336 -4.82 -18.36 8.15
CA SER A 336 -3.75 -17.46 8.65
C SER A 336 -4.23 -16.03 8.86
N ASP A 337 -3.76 -15.46 9.98
CA ASP A 337 -3.73 -14.02 10.18
C ASP A 337 -2.73 -13.45 9.17
N PRO A 338 -3.15 -12.57 8.23
CA PRO A 338 -2.25 -11.97 7.24
C PRO A 338 -1.12 -11.13 7.86
N THR A 339 -1.14 -10.90 9.17
CA THR A 339 -0.09 -10.19 9.89
C THR A 339 1.01 -11.11 10.42
N ASN A 340 0.86 -12.44 10.32
CA ASN A 340 1.82 -13.41 10.88
C ASN A 340 2.97 -13.81 9.92
N PHE A 341 2.88 -13.47 8.63
CA PHE A 341 3.93 -13.71 7.61
C PHE A 341 4.55 -15.13 7.60
N ASP A 342 3.71 -16.15 7.80
CA ASP A 342 4.11 -17.57 7.75
C ASP A 342 4.57 -17.99 6.34
N THR A 343 5.77 -18.54 6.21
CA THR A 343 6.36 -18.83 4.88
C THR A 343 5.59 -19.89 4.12
N ASP A 344 5.11 -20.93 4.77
CA ASP A 344 4.44 -22.04 4.09
C ASP A 344 3.08 -21.59 3.56
N TYR A 345 2.34 -20.81 4.34
CA TYR A 345 1.15 -20.10 3.88
C TYR A 345 1.44 -19.18 2.69
N MET A 346 2.50 -18.36 2.78
CA MET A 346 2.88 -17.43 1.72
C MET A 346 3.26 -18.17 0.42
N LYS A 347 3.97 -19.31 0.52
CA LYS A 347 4.30 -20.17 -0.63
C LYS A 347 3.06 -20.79 -1.25
N GLU A 348 2.14 -21.32 -0.44
CA GLU A 348 0.88 -21.89 -0.93
C GLU A 348 0.04 -20.83 -1.64
N LEU A 349 -0.07 -19.65 -1.05
CA LEU A 349 -0.81 -18.53 -1.61
C LEU A 349 -0.16 -17.99 -2.89
N TYR A 350 1.18 -17.93 -2.95
CA TYR A 350 1.92 -17.59 -4.16
C TYR A 350 1.65 -18.59 -5.29
N ALA A 351 1.69 -19.89 -5.00
CA ALA A 351 1.41 -20.94 -5.97
C ALA A 351 -0.03 -20.84 -6.51
N TYR A 352 -1.00 -20.63 -5.62
CA TYR A 352 -2.39 -20.39 -5.99
C TYR A 352 -2.55 -19.14 -6.87
N GLY A 353 -1.93 -18.02 -6.48
CA GLY A 353 -1.91 -16.79 -7.27
C GLY A 353 -1.34 -17.03 -8.67
N ARG A 354 -0.21 -17.72 -8.78
CA ARG A 354 0.44 -18.04 -10.07
C ARG A 354 -0.44 -18.90 -10.97
N ALA A 355 -1.06 -19.94 -10.43
CA ALA A 355 -1.99 -20.77 -11.19
C ALA A 355 -3.17 -19.93 -11.73
N LYS A 356 -3.74 -19.07 -10.88
CA LYS A 356 -4.86 -18.21 -11.26
C LYS A 356 -4.48 -17.14 -12.28
N GLY A 357 -3.30 -16.51 -12.14
CA GLY A 357 -2.80 -15.49 -13.06
C GLY A 357 -2.50 -16.01 -14.45
N GLY A 358 -2.15 -17.30 -14.58
CA GLY A 358 -1.97 -17.98 -15.87
C GLY A 358 -3.27 -18.42 -16.54
N SER A 359 -4.42 -18.32 -15.86
CA SER A 359 -5.72 -18.74 -16.39
C SER A 359 -6.43 -17.62 -17.16
N ALA A 360 -7.15 -17.98 -18.23
CA ALA A 360 -8.02 -17.07 -18.96
C ALA A 360 -9.14 -16.46 -18.10
N SER A 361 -9.52 -17.12 -17.00
CA SER A 361 -10.51 -16.66 -16.02
C SER A 361 -9.89 -15.99 -14.78
N GLY A 362 -8.58 -15.73 -14.77
CA GLY A 362 -7.87 -15.14 -13.64
C GLY A 362 -8.35 -13.73 -13.28
N PHE A 363 -8.85 -12.98 -14.26
CA PHE A 363 -9.49 -11.68 -14.08
C PHE A 363 -11.00 -11.75 -14.30
N GLN A 364 -11.73 -11.12 -13.39
CA GLN A 364 -13.15 -10.84 -13.48
C GLN A 364 -13.39 -9.46 -14.09
N SER A 365 -14.45 -9.31 -14.88
CA SER A 365 -14.81 -8.02 -15.51
C SER A 365 -15.95 -7.31 -14.79
N ASN A 366 -16.48 -7.92 -13.73
CA ASN A 366 -17.55 -7.38 -12.89
C ASN A 366 -17.30 -7.74 -11.43
N LEU A 367 -18.02 -7.08 -10.52
CA LEU A 367 -17.84 -7.29 -9.07
C LEU A 367 -18.53 -8.56 -8.56
N GLU A 368 -19.55 -9.07 -9.25
CA GLU A 368 -20.27 -10.30 -8.86
C GLU A 368 -19.34 -11.51 -8.92
N GLY A 369 -18.56 -11.63 -9.99
CA GLY A 369 -17.56 -12.70 -10.16
C GLY A 369 -16.46 -12.69 -9.09
N LEU A 370 -16.28 -11.60 -8.35
CA LEU A 370 -15.32 -11.49 -7.25
C LEU A 370 -15.90 -11.88 -5.88
N ARG A 371 -17.23 -11.97 -5.74
CA ARG A 371 -17.88 -12.25 -4.45
C ARG A 371 -18.00 -13.74 -4.13
N GLY A 372 -17.75 -14.62 -5.11
CA GLY A 372 -18.03 -16.05 -5.00
C GLY A 372 -19.54 -16.32 -5.02
N GLN A 373 -19.98 -17.44 -5.60
CA GLN A 373 -21.36 -17.87 -5.47
C GLN A 373 -21.61 -18.33 -4.03
N GLY A 374 -22.48 -17.63 -3.30
CA GLY A 374 -22.86 -17.98 -1.93
C GLY A 374 -22.73 -16.80 -0.96
N SER A 375 -23.66 -15.85 -1.07
CA SER A 375 -24.09 -15.02 0.06
C SER A 375 -25.54 -15.32 0.34
#